data_AF-A0A920GGK8-F1
#
_entry.id   AF-A0A920GGK8-F1
#
_cell.length_a   1.000
_cell.length_b   1.000
_cell.length_c   1.000
_cell.angle_alpha   90.00
_cell.angle_beta   90.00
_cell.angle_gamma   90.00
#
_symmetry.space_group_name_H-M   'P 1'
#
loop_
_entity.id
_entity.type
_entity.pdbx_description
1 polymer ?
#
loop_
_entity_poly.entity_id
_entity_poly.type
_entity_poly.pdbx_seq_one_letter_code
_entity_poly.pdbx_strand_id
1 'polypeptide(L)' 'MKNFFYKGIDLNGKEISGYLLAEDKSIAENILNNKGIIIEKIVNHRFFF' A
#
# COMPACT_ATOMS: atom_id res chain seq x y z
N MET A 1 6.58 -1.97 -13.41
CA MET A 1 5.66 -1.75 -12.26
C MET A 1 5.50 -3.06 -11.50
N LYS A 2 5.31 -2.99 -10.18
CA LYS A 2 5.13 -4.12 -9.26
C LYS A 2 3.80 -3.94 -8.52
N ASN A 3 3.19 -5.04 -8.12
CA ASN A 3 1.96 -5.01 -7.33
C ASN A 3 2.31 -5.07 -5.85
N PHE A 4 1.80 -4.12 -5.06
CA PHE A 4 2.02 -4.06 -3.63
C PHE A 4 0.70 -4.28 -2.90
N PHE A 5 0.65 -5.33 -2.07
CA PHE A 5 -0.43 -5.45 -1.11
C PHE A 5 -0.12 -4.53 0.08
N TYR A 6 -1.10 -3.75 0.50
CA TYR A 6 -1.00 -2.90 1.68
C TYR A 6 -2.15 -3.15 2.65
N LYS A 7 -1.87 -2.97 3.93
CA LYS A 7 -2.84 -2.80 5.02
C LYS A 7 -2.51 -1.50 5.75
N GLY A 8 -3.52 -0.70 6.05
CA GLY A 8 -3.38 0.54 6.78
C GLY A 8 -4.69 1.04 7.36
N ILE A 9 -4.64 2.23 7.94
CA ILE A 9 -5.78 2.90 8.57
C ILE A 9 -5.97 4.25 7.88
N ASP A 10 -7.21 4.59 7.50
CA ASP A 10 -7.53 5.90 6.95
C ASP A 10 -7.63 6.98 8.04
N LEU A 11 -7.79 8.25 7.64
CA LEU A 11 -7.93 9.37 8.58
C LEU A 11 -9.17 9.28 9.50
N ASN A 12 -10.14 8.42 9.18
CA ASN A 12 -11.33 8.19 10.00
C ASN A 12 -11.15 7.02 10.99
N GLY A 13 -9.96 6.43 11.05
CA GLY A 13 -9.69 5.26 11.89
C GLY A 13 -10.20 3.95 11.28
N LYS A 14 -10.58 3.93 10.00
CA LYS A 14 -11.07 2.73 9.32
C LYS A 14 -9.90 1.91 8.79
N GLU A 15 -9.87 0.63 9.14
CA GLU A 15 -8.94 -0.32 8.52
C GLU A 15 -9.25 -0.49 7.03
N ILE A 16 -8.22 -0.38 6.21
CA ILE A 16 -8.27 -0.59 4.77
C ILE A 16 -7.13 -1.49 4.34
N SER A 17 -7.39 -2.34 3.35
CA SER A 17 -6.36 -3.13 2.69
C SER A 17 -6.67 -3.25 1.21
N GLY A 18 -5.64 -3.45 0.41
CA GLY A 18 -5.80 -3.50 -1.04
C GLY A 18 -4.50 -3.71 -1.77
N TYR A 19 -4.58 -3.58 -3.09
CA TYR A 19 -3.45 -3.70 -3.99
C TYR A 19 -3.17 -2.36 -4.68
N LEU A 20 -1.90 -2.02 -4.80
CA LEU A 20 -1.44 -0.80 -5.45
C LEU A 20 -0.30 -1.12 -6.43
N LEU A 21 -0.40 -0.62 -7.66
CA LEU A 21 0.69 -0.69 -8.63
C LEU A 21 1.64 0.50 -8.43
N ALA A 22 2.92 0.22 -8.24
CA ALA A 22 3.98 1.22 -8.11
C ALA A 22 5.30 0.68 -8.68
N GLU A 23 6.28 1.54 -8.95
CA GLU A 23 7.60 1.09 -9.46
C GLU A 23 8.40 0.37 -8.37
N ASP A 24 8.33 0.91 -7.15
CA ASP A 24 8.95 0.36 -5.96
C ASP A 24 8.10 0.63 -4.69
N LYS A 25 8.60 0.12 -3.55
CA LYS A 25 7.92 0.23 -2.26
C LYS A 25 7.83 1.67 -1.77
N SER A 26 8.86 2.48 -1.98
CA SER A 26 8.92 3.88 -1.52
C SER A 26 7.85 4.72 -2.23
N ILE A 27 7.69 4.52 -3.55
CA ILE A 27 6.63 5.17 -4.32
C ILE A 27 5.24 4.73 -3.84
N ALA A 28 5.07 3.43 -3.57
CA ALA A 28 3.81 2.90 -3.04
C ALA A 28 3.46 3.51 -1.67
N GLU A 29 4.45 3.63 -0.77
CA GLU A 29 4.28 4.26 0.53
C GLU A 29 3.92 5.74 0.40
N ASN A 30 4.61 6.47 -0.48
CA ASN A 30 4.33 7.89 -0.72
C ASN A 30 2.90 8.10 -1.25
N ILE A 31 2.43 7.27 -2.19
CA ILE A 31 1.06 7.34 -2.70
C ILE A 31 0.03 7.13 -1.58
N LEU A 32 0.25 6.14 -0.71
CA LEU A 32 -0.67 5.83 0.39
C LEU A 32 -0.65 6.93 1.46
N ASN A 33 0.53 7.43 1.83
CA ASN A 33 0.67 8.54 2.77
C ASN A 33 -0.01 9.82 2.25
N ASN A 34 0.13 10.14 0.96
CA ASN A 34 -0.54 11.29 0.34
C ASN A 34 -2.06 11.13 0.27
N LYS A 35 -2.58 9.90 0.36
CA LYS A 35 -4.02 9.62 0.48
C LYS A 35 -4.52 9.67 1.93
N GLY A 36 -3.65 10.02 2.89
CA GLY A 36 -4.01 10.03 4.31
C GLY A 36 -4.12 8.62 4.91
N ILE A 37 -3.43 7.65 4.34
CA ILE A 37 -3.43 6.26 4.82
C ILE A 37 -2.18 6.05 5.68
N ILE A 38 -2.37 5.72 6.94
CA ILE A 38 -1.31 5.29 7.84
C ILE A 38 -1.02 3.81 7.52
N ILE A 39 0.17 3.54 7.00
CA ILE A 39 0.55 2.21 6.51
C ILE A 39 1.00 1.34 7.69
N GLU A 40 0.30 0.23 7.93
CA GLU A 40 0.71 -0.78 8.91
C GLU A 40 1.61 -1.85 8.28
N LYS A 41 1.30 -2.24 7.03
CA LYS A 41 2.04 -3.25 6.28
C LYS A 41 1.99 -2.95 4.80
N ILE A 42 3.12 -3.09 4.13
CA ILE A 42 3.19 -3.09 2.67
C ILE A 42 4.20 -4.13 2.19
N VAL A 43 3.78 -4.99 1.28
CA VAL A 43 4.60 -6.09 0.75
C VAL A 43 4.47 -6.16 -0.77
N ASN A 44 5.59 -6.39 -1.44
CA ASN A 44 5.58 -6.65 -2.88
C ASN A 44 4.95 -8.01 -3.12
N HIS A 45 3.74 -8.02 -3.68
CA HIS A 45 3.06 -9.23 -4.08
C HIS A 45 3.63 -9.69 -5.42
N ARG A 46 4.73 -10.44 -5.38
CA ARG A 46 5.19 -11.19 -6.55
C ARG A 46 4.23 -12.35 -6.75
N PHE A 47 3.52 -12.37 -7.88
CA PHE A 47 2.84 -13.57 -8.33
C PHE A 47 3.87 -14.69 -8.40
N PHE A 48 3.79 -15.68 -7.52
CA PHE A 48 4.43 -16.97 -7.74
C PHE A 48 3.52 -17.72 -8.73
N PHE A 49 3.90 -17.71 -10.01
CA PHE A 49 3.43 -18.68 -11.00
C PHE A 49 4.43 -19.83 -11.06
#